data_AF-A0A377E3U4-F1
#
_entry.id   AF-A0A377E3U4-F1
#
_cell.length_a   1.000
_cell.length_b   1.000
_cell.length_c   1.000
_cell.angle_alpha   90.00
_cell.angle_beta   90.00
_cell.angle_gamma   90.00
#
_symmetry.space_group_name_H-M   'P 1'
#
loop_
_entity.id
_entity.type
_entity.pdbx_description
1 polymer ?
#
loop_
_entity_poly.entity_id
_entity_poly.type
_entity_poly.pdbx_seq_one_letter_code
_entity_poly.pdbx_strand_id
1 'polypeptide(L)' 'MRLLAPRVQPGDMVLLSPACASLDQFKNFEQRGNEFARLAKELG' A
#
# COMPACT_ATOMS: atom_id res chain seq x y z
N MET A 1 2.38 3.05 4.78
CA MET A 1 2.15 4.40 4.22
C MET A 1 2.78 5.53 5.02
N ARG A 2 2.62 5.62 6.35
CA ARG A 2 3.11 6.73 7.19
C ARG A 2 4.55 7.20 6.93
N LEU A 3 5.48 6.28 6.62
CA LEU A 3 6.88 6.63 6.37
C LEU A 3 7.14 7.27 5.00
N LEU A 4 6.39 6.86 3.97
CA LEU A 4 6.60 7.33 2.60
C LEU A 4 5.65 8.46 2.22
N ALA A 5 4.42 8.49 2.74
CA ALA A 5 3.40 9.46 2.35
C ALA A 5 3.86 10.94 2.46
N PRO A 6 4.55 11.37 3.55
CA PRO A 6 5.04 12.75 3.64
C PRO A 6 6.18 13.11 2.68
N ARG A 7 6.74 12.13 1.96
CA ARG A 7 7.89 12.29 1.07
C ARG A 7 7.50 12.29 -0.41
N VAL A 8 6.32 11.79 -0.75
CA VAL A 8 5.80 11.71 -2.12
C VAL A 8 5.58 13.13 -2.66
N GLN A 9 6.02 13.37 -3.90
CA GLN A 9 5.86 14.65 -4.60
C GLN A 9 4.95 14.50 -5.84
N PRO A 10 4.40 15.61 -6.38
CA PRO A 10 3.71 15.58 -7.66
C PRO A 10 4.59 14.96 -8.76
N GLY A 11 4.08 13.94 -9.43
CA GLY A 11 4.80 13.18 -10.46
C GLY A 11 5.36 11.84 -9.98
N ASP A 12 5.43 11.59 -8.67
CA ASP A 12 5.82 10.29 -8.13
C ASP A 12 4.73 9.23 -8.28
N MET A 13 5.14 7.95 -8.27
CA MET A 13 4.24 6.81 -8.24
C MET A 13 4.53 5.93 -7.01
N VAL A 14 3.47 5.57 -6.29
CA VAL A 14 3.54 4.59 -5.18
C VAL A 14 2.97 3.26 -5.66
N LEU A 15 3.81 2.22 -5.73
CA LEU A 15 3.44 0.88 -6.18
C LEU A 15 3.56 -0.14 -5.04
N LEU A 16 2.47 -0.87 -4.77
CA LEU A 16 2.52 -2.09 -3.98
C LEU A 16 2.63 -3.30 -4.90
N SER A 17 3.87 -3.78 -5.11
CA SER A 17 4.18 -5.01 -5.84
C SER A 17 5.13 -5.88 -5.00
N PRO A 18 4.62 -6.58 -3.97
CA PRO A 18 5.45 -7.20 -2.93
C PRO A 18 6.15 -8.49 -3.35
N ALA A 19 5.87 -9.05 -4.54
CA ALA A 19 6.42 -10.31 -5.06
C ALA A 19 6.26 -11.56 -4.13
N CYS A 20 5.48 -11.45 -3.07
CA CYS A 20 5.28 -12.49 -2.05
C CYS A 20 3.79 -12.75 -1.78
N ALA A 21 3.49 -13.97 -1.32
CA ALA A 21 2.19 -14.30 -0.72
C ALA A 21 1.90 -13.39 0.49
N SER A 22 0.64 -13.23 0.85
CA SER A 22 0.24 -12.35 1.96
C SER A 22 -0.15 -13.10 3.23
N LEU A 23 -0.08 -14.44 3.23
CA LEU A 23 -0.71 -15.31 4.23
C LEU A 23 -0.06 -15.27 5.62
N ASP A 24 1.12 -14.67 5.72
CA ASP A 24 1.83 -14.43 6.97
C ASP A 24 1.18 -13.31 7.81
N GLN A 25 0.55 -12.33 7.16
CA GLN A 25 0.02 -11.13 7.81
C GLN A 25 -1.45 -10.83 7.46
N PHE A 26 -1.98 -11.43 6.40
CA PHE A 26 -3.32 -11.20 5.88
C PHE A 26 -4.00 -12.51 5.49
N LYS A 27 -5.33 -12.50 5.47
CA LYS A 27 -6.14 -13.66 5.06
C LYS A 27 -5.90 -14.04 3.59
N ASN A 28 -5.71 -13.05 2.72
CA ASN A 28 -5.51 -13.21 1.28
C ASN A 28 -4.88 -11.93 0.69
N PHE A 29 -4.60 -11.93 -0.61
CA PHE A 29 -3.92 -10.80 -1.25
C PHE A 29 -4.86 -9.61 -1.44
N GLU A 30 -6.16 -9.86 -1.59
CA GLU A 30 -7.21 -8.85 -1.70
C GLU A 30 -7.32 -8.03 -0.41
N GLN A 31 -7.25 -8.66 0.76
CA GLN A 31 -7.25 -7.93 2.04
C GLN A 31 -6.03 -6.99 2.13
N ARG A 32 -4.84 -7.47 1.73
CA ARG A 32 -3.62 -6.64 1.67
C ARG A 32 -3.76 -5.46 0.71
N GLY A 33 -4.34 -5.70 -0.47
CA GLY A 33 -4.61 -4.67 -1.48
C GLY A 33 -5.65 -3.65 -1.03
N ASN A 34 -6.72 -4.10 -0.37
CA ASN A 34 -7.76 -3.23 0.18
C ASN A 34 -7.19 -2.30 1.26
N GLU A 35 -6.32 -2.81 2.14
CA GLU A 35 -5.66 -1.99 3.15
C GLU A 35 -4.72 -0.95 2.53
N PHE A 36 -3.98 -1.33 1.49
CA PHE A 36 -3.19 -0.38 0.70
C PHE A 36 -4.06 0.71 0.08
N ALA A 37 -5.17 0.35 -0.59
CA ALA A 37 -6.06 1.29 -1.22
C ALA A 37 -6.76 2.21 -0.22
N ARG A 38 -7.15 1.68 0.94
CA ARG A 38 -7.73 2.46 2.06
C ARG A 38 -6.74 3.53 2.52
N LEU A 39 -5.50 3.13 2.82
CA LEU A 39 -4.46 4.05 3.27
C LEU A 39 -4.04 5.04 2.18
N ALA A 40 -4.03 4.64 0.90
CA ALA A 40 -3.72 5.54 -0.21
C ALA A 40 -4.78 6.64 -0.37
N LYS A 41 -6.07 6.33 -0.16
CA LYS A 41 -7.14 7.34 -0.14
C LYS A 41 -7.11 8.25 1.08
N GLU A 42 -6.63 7.74 2.21
CA GLU A 42 -6.53 8.49 3.47
C GLU A 42 -5.36 9.50 3.46
N LEU A 43 -4.26 9.16 2.77
CA LEU A 43 -2.97 9.87 2.87
C LEU A 43 -2.46 10.47 1.55
N GLY A 44 -3.12 10.19 0.43
CA GLY A 44 -2.86 10.84 -0.86
C GLY A 44 -3.67 12.13 -0.99
#